data_AF-A0A972RMD7-F1
#
_entry.id   AF-A0A972RMD7-F1
#
_cell.length_a   1.000
_cell.length_b   1.000
_cell.length_c   1.000
_cell.angle_alpha   90.00
_cell.angle_beta   90.00
_cell.angle_gamma   90.00
#
_symmetry.space_group_name_H-M   'P 1'
#
loop_
_entity.id
_entity.type
_entity.pdbx_description
1 polymer ?
#
loop_
_entity_poly.entity_id
_entity_poly.type
_entity_poly.pdbx_seq_one_letter_code
_entity_poly.pdbx_strand_id
1 'polypeptide(L)'
;MSGNTTIACCTTAQRADALRVLHAGLPTDQQMGLVHALQAVRGQDDSVFAGLLVATSSDEVVGATWAQLTAGQTAVVWLPDANSPVATELMEALTVFLDENEVTLAQFLVSVDGAVSPDLLAAADILRLARLA
;
A
#
# COMPACT_ATOMS: atom_id res chain seq x y z
N MET A 1 7.53 -5.33 24.32
CA MET A 1 7.66 -3.86 24.45
C MET A 1 7.00 -3.29 23.23
N SER A 2 5.73 -2.90 23.34
CA SER A 2 5.01 -2.30 22.22
C SER A 2 5.47 -0.85 22.10
N GLY A 3 6.36 -0.57 21.14
CA GLY A 3 6.58 0.79 20.68
C GLY A 3 5.24 1.32 20.17
N ASN A 4 4.90 2.57 20.51
CA ASN A 4 3.64 3.17 20.09
C ASN A 4 3.72 3.51 18.60
N THR A 5 3.35 2.55 17.75
CA THR A 5 3.29 2.76 16.30
C THR A 5 2.11 3.66 15.95
N THR A 6 2.32 4.65 15.08
CA THR A 6 1.25 5.49 14.53
C THR A 6 1.11 5.27 13.03
N ILE A 7 -0.13 5.20 12.56
CA ILE A 7 -0.46 5.15 11.13
C ILE A 7 -0.92 6.52 10.66
N ALA A 8 -0.38 7.02 9.54
CA ALA A 8 -0.77 8.30 8.97
C ALA A 8 -0.47 8.38 7.47
N CYS A 9 -1.03 9.40 6.79
CA CYS A 9 -0.60 9.76 5.44
C CYS A 9 0.88 10.16 5.43
N CYS A 10 1.59 9.72 4.40
CA CYS A 10 3.01 9.96 4.24
C CYS A 10 3.29 11.44 3.99
N THR A 11 4.20 12.01 4.78
CA THR A 11 4.71 13.36 4.52
C THR A 11 5.77 13.34 3.43
N THR A 12 6.02 14.48 2.78
CA THR A 12 7.10 14.63 1.78
C THR A 12 8.47 14.24 2.35
N ALA A 13 8.72 14.51 3.63
CA ALA A 13 9.97 14.14 4.30
C ALA A 13 10.17 12.63 4.45
N GLN A 14 9.09 11.86 4.63
CA GLN A 14 9.13 10.41 4.82
C GLN A 14 9.08 9.63 3.51
N ARG A 15 8.67 10.26 2.41
CA ARG A 15 8.33 9.58 1.15
C ARG A 15 9.41 8.64 0.63
N ALA A 16 10.68 9.08 0.64
CA ALA A 16 11.78 8.26 0.15
C ALA A 16 11.95 6.97 0.99
N ASP A 17 11.78 7.07 2.30
CA ASP A 17 11.91 5.93 3.22
C ASP A 17 10.68 5.03 3.13
N ALA A 18 9.48 5.61 3.07
CA ALA A 18 8.23 4.89 2.86
C ALA A 18 8.24 4.05 1.58
N LEU A 19 8.67 4.64 0.46
CA LEU A 19 8.76 3.91 -0.82
C LEU A 19 9.82 2.81 -0.77
N ARG A 20 10.92 3.02 -0.03
CA ARG A 20 11.96 1.99 0.15
C ARG A 20 11.44 0.82 1.00
N VAL A 21 10.75 1.11 2.10
CA VAL A 21 10.11 0.11 2.97
C VAL A 21 9.04 -0.67 2.19
N LEU A 22 8.17 0.04 1.48
CA LEU A 22 7.15 -0.58 0.61
C LEU A 22 7.81 -1.51 -0.41
N HIS A 23 8.80 -1.01 -1.16
CA HIS A 23 9.51 -1.82 -2.16
C HIS A 23 10.16 -3.07 -1.53
N ALA A 24 10.84 -2.93 -0.39
CA ALA A 24 11.50 -4.05 0.28
C ALA A 24 10.51 -5.11 0.78
N GLY A 25 9.30 -4.70 1.15
CA GLY A 25 8.21 -5.58 1.60
C GLY A 25 7.48 -6.33 0.50
N LEU A 26 7.62 -5.90 -0.76
CA LEU A 26 6.94 -6.53 -1.89
C LEU A 26 7.69 -7.78 -2.39
N PRO A 27 6.97 -8.79 -2.89
CA PRO A 27 7.55 -9.87 -3.68
C PRO A 27 8.38 -9.37 -4.86
N THR A 28 9.44 -10.10 -5.23
CA THR A 28 10.41 -9.68 -6.28
C THR A 28 9.75 -9.37 -7.62
N ASP A 29 8.72 -10.12 -8.00
CA ASP A 29 7.95 -9.89 -9.24
C ASP A 29 7.10 -8.61 -9.18
N GLN A 30 6.71 -8.16 -7.98
CA GLN A 30 5.95 -6.93 -7.76
C GLN A 30 6.84 -5.70 -7.58
N GLN A 31 8.07 -5.87 -7.10
CA GLN A 31 9.06 -4.78 -6.95
C GLN A 31 9.27 -4.02 -8.27
N MET A 32 9.44 -4.75 -9.38
CA MET A 32 9.56 -4.14 -10.70
C MET A 32 8.28 -3.39 -11.13
N GLY A 33 7.11 -3.92 -10.76
CA GLY A 33 5.82 -3.26 -10.98
C GLY A 33 5.75 -1.91 -10.26
N LEU A 34 6.19 -1.86 -9.00
CA LEU A 34 6.22 -0.62 -8.22
C LEU A 34 7.18 0.40 -8.85
N VAL A 35 8.37 -0.03 -9.30
CA VAL A 35 9.32 0.84 -9.99
C VAL A 35 8.69 1.46 -11.24
N HIS A 36 7.98 0.68 -12.05
CA HIS A 36 7.27 1.21 -13.23
C HIS A 36 6.16 2.20 -12.84
N ALA A 37 5.39 1.92 -11.78
CA ALA A 37 4.38 2.86 -11.28
C ALA A 37 4.99 4.19 -10.83
N LEU A 38 6.13 4.15 -10.12
CA LEU A 38 6.87 5.33 -9.71
C LEU A 38 7.42 6.13 -10.90
N GLN A 39 7.85 5.45 -11.96
CA GLN A 39 8.26 6.11 -13.20
C GLN A 39 7.07 6.80 -13.90
N ALA A 40 5.89 6.20 -13.89
CA ALA A 40 4.69 6.76 -14.52
C ALA A 40 4.20 8.04 -13.82
N VAL A 41 4.41 8.16 -12.51
CA VAL A 41 4.07 9.37 -11.73
C VAL A 41 5.23 10.38 -11.64
N ARG A 42 6.37 10.11 -12.28
CA ARG A 42 7.53 10.99 -12.22
C ARG A 42 7.23 12.35 -12.84
N GLY A 43 7.51 13.41 -12.09
CA GLY A 43 7.28 14.79 -12.53
C GLY A 43 5.83 15.26 -12.42
N GLN A 44 4.93 14.41 -11.90
CA GLN A 44 3.62 14.83 -11.44
C GLN A 44 3.74 15.53 -10.07
N ASP A 45 2.66 16.17 -9.64
CA ASP A 45 2.62 16.83 -8.35
C ASP A 45 2.61 15.84 -7.18
N ASP A 46 2.80 16.36 -5.97
CA ASP A 46 2.85 15.56 -4.75
C ASP A 46 1.52 14.84 -4.43
N SER A 47 0.41 15.22 -5.05
CA SER A 47 -0.90 14.61 -4.77
C SER A 47 -1.00 13.16 -5.23
N VAL A 48 -0.13 12.72 -6.16
CA VAL A 48 -0.03 11.30 -6.57
C VAL A 48 0.35 10.37 -5.41
N PHE A 49 0.94 10.92 -4.34
CA PHE A 49 1.31 10.20 -3.13
C PHE A 49 0.30 10.39 -1.98
N ALA A 50 -0.86 11.00 -2.22
CA ALA A 50 -1.87 11.23 -1.17
C ALA A 50 -2.35 9.93 -0.50
N GLY A 51 -2.39 8.83 -1.24
CA GLY A 51 -2.73 7.50 -0.72
C GLY A 51 -1.54 6.67 -0.23
N LEU A 52 -0.34 7.27 -0.12
CA LEU A 52 0.80 6.60 0.50
C LEU A 52 0.65 6.73 2.01
N LEU A 53 0.44 5.60 2.69
CA LEU A 53 0.27 5.52 4.14
C LEU A 53 1.53 4.92 4.76
N VAL A 54 1.91 5.40 5.94
CA VAL A 54 3.08 4.94 6.68
C VAL A 54 2.73 4.55 8.10
N ALA A 55 3.40 3.52 8.57
CA ALA A 55 3.50 3.19 9.98
C ALA A 55 4.83 3.69 10.51
N THR A 56 4.80 4.48 11.59
CA THR A 56 6.01 5.03 12.20
C THR A 56 6.15 4.61 13.64
N SER A 57 7.37 4.23 14.02
CA SER A 57 7.76 3.95 15.41
C SER A 57 9.02 4.73 15.73
N SER A 58 8.99 5.59 16.76
CA SER A 58 10.12 6.45 17.12
C SER A 58 10.67 7.27 15.94
N ASP A 59 9.76 7.86 15.15
CA ASP A 59 10.03 8.62 13.93
C ASP A 59 10.64 7.85 12.75
N GLU A 60 10.85 6.54 12.89
CA GLU A 60 11.29 5.66 11.81
C GLU A 60 10.09 5.04 11.08
N VAL A 61 10.13 5.00 9.74
CA VAL A 61 9.12 4.30 8.95
C VAL A 61 9.36 2.79 9.05
N VAL A 62 8.42 2.09 9.68
CA VAL A 62 8.49 0.63 9.91
C VAL A 62 7.53 -0.18 9.02
N GLY A 63 6.66 0.51 8.28
CA GLY A 63 5.75 -0.10 7.33
C GLY A 63 5.16 0.96 6.39
N ALA A 64 4.74 0.52 5.20
CA ALA A 64 4.10 1.41 4.23
C ALA A 64 3.16 0.61 3.32
N THR A 65 2.12 1.28 2.83
CA THR A 65 1.23 0.81 1.76
C THR A 65 0.85 2.00 0.88
N TRP A 66 0.47 1.76 -0.38
CA TRP A 66 0.11 2.84 -1.30
C TRP A 66 -1.15 2.51 -2.09
N ALA A 67 -2.19 3.31 -1.92
CA ALA A 67 -3.29 3.42 -2.87
C ALA A 67 -2.94 4.48 -3.93
N GLN A 68 -2.60 4.04 -5.13
CA GLN A 68 -2.44 4.90 -6.28
C GLN A 68 -3.81 5.11 -6.93
N LEU A 69 -4.42 6.28 -6.70
CA LEU A 69 -5.68 6.64 -7.34
C LEU A 69 -5.53 6.74 -8.86
N THR A 70 -6.50 6.20 -9.58
CA THR A 70 -6.57 6.19 -11.04
C THR A 70 -7.93 6.71 -11.52
N ALA A 71 -7.99 7.08 -12.80
CA ALA A 71 -9.20 7.65 -13.39
C ALA A 71 -10.42 6.70 -13.21
N GLY A 72 -11.61 7.30 -13.08
CA GLY A 72 -12.86 6.54 -12.94
C GLY A 72 -13.10 5.97 -11.55
N GLN A 73 -12.66 6.65 -10.49
CA GLN A 73 -12.85 6.21 -9.09
C GLN A 73 -12.29 4.81 -8.84
N THR A 74 -11.08 4.56 -9.35
CA THR A 74 -10.37 3.29 -9.18
C THR A 74 -9.04 3.51 -8.50
N ALA A 75 -8.43 2.45 -7.96
CA ALA A 75 -7.10 2.51 -7.38
C ALA A 75 -6.27 1.26 -7.67
N VAL A 76 -4.96 1.44 -7.84
CA VAL A 76 -3.98 0.36 -7.74
C VAL A 76 -3.41 0.37 -6.32
N VAL A 77 -3.55 -0.75 -5.63
CA VAL A 77 -3.06 -0.95 -4.26
C VAL A 77 -1.74 -1.71 -4.28
N TRP A 78 -0.74 -1.13 -3.62
CA TRP A 78 0.52 -1.76 -3.28
C TRP A 78 0.48 -2.17 -1.80
N LEU A 79 0.34 -3.46 -1.57
CA LEU A 79 0.15 -4.03 -0.22
C LEU A 79 1.38 -3.80 0.67
N PRO A 80 1.20 -3.67 1.99
CA PRO A 80 2.31 -3.70 2.92
C PRO A 80 2.97 -5.07 2.96
N ASP A 81 4.18 -5.16 3.54
CA ASP A 81 4.77 -6.46 3.87
C ASP A 81 3.82 -7.26 4.76
N ALA A 82 3.34 -8.39 4.26
CA ALA A 82 2.38 -9.25 4.96
C ALA A 82 2.94 -9.84 6.27
N ASN A 83 4.27 -9.87 6.44
CA ASN A 83 4.91 -10.34 7.67
C ASN A 83 5.16 -9.21 8.68
N SER A 84 4.88 -7.97 8.30
CA SER A 84 5.08 -6.82 9.18
C SER A 84 4.05 -6.84 10.30
N PRO A 85 4.45 -6.54 11.55
CA PRO A 85 3.52 -6.48 12.68
C PRO A 85 2.48 -5.35 12.58
N VAL A 86 2.64 -4.44 11.61
CA VAL A 86 1.76 -3.28 11.38
C VAL A 86 0.93 -3.42 10.08
N ALA A 87 0.98 -4.61 9.46
CA ALA A 87 0.34 -4.84 8.16
C ALA A 87 -1.19 -4.69 8.25
N THR A 88 -1.80 -5.22 9.32
CA THR A 88 -3.25 -5.14 9.53
C THR A 88 -3.70 -3.70 9.71
N GLU A 89 -3.04 -2.93 10.58
CA GLU A 89 -3.40 -1.52 10.82
C GLU A 89 -3.20 -0.65 9.58
N LEU A 90 -2.19 -0.94 8.75
CA LEU A 90 -2.00 -0.29 7.46
C LEU A 90 -3.13 -0.62 6.48
N MET A 91 -3.61 -1.86 6.45
CA MET A 91 -4.72 -2.27 5.59
C MET A 91 -6.04 -1.66 6.03
N GLU A 92 -6.32 -1.58 7.33
CA GLU A 92 -7.50 -0.90 7.87
C GLU A 92 -7.49 0.59 7.48
N ALA A 93 -6.35 1.28 7.66
CA ALA A 93 -6.21 2.67 7.27
C ALA A 93 -6.33 2.87 5.74
N LEU A 94 -5.84 1.91 4.96
CA LEU A 94 -5.99 1.92 3.51
C LEU A 94 -7.46 1.84 3.09
N THR A 95 -8.26 0.96 3.73
CA THR A 95 -9.69 0.85 3.46
C THR A 95 -10.41 2.17 3.76
N VAL A 96 -10.12 2.79 4.90
CA VAL A 96 -10.66 4.12 5.24
C VAL A 96 -10.30 5.16 4.19
N PHE A 97 -9.04 5.18 3.74
CA PHE A 97 -8.61 6.09 2.67
C PHE A 97 -9.37 5.86 1.36
N LEU A 98 -9.58 4.60 0.97
CA LEU A 98 -10.31 4.24 -0.26
C LEU A 98 -11.78 4.68 -0.18
N ASP A 99 -12.42 4.50 0.97
CA ASP A 99 -13.80 4.92 1.23
C ASP A 99 -13.95 6.45 1.18
N GLU A 100 -13.05 7.17 1.85
CA GLU A 100 -13.04 8.65 1.86
C GLU A 100 -12.83 9.26 0.47
N ASN A 101 -12.16 8.53 -0.43
CA ASN A 101 -11.92 8.93 -1.81
C ASN A 101 -12.96 8.36 -2.79
N GLU A 102 -14.04 7.75 -2.28
CA GLU A 102 -15.12 7.15 -3.07
C GLU A 102 -14.61 6.15 -4.12
N VAL A 103 -13.57 5.38 -3.79
CA VAL A 103 -13.00 4.39 -4.71
C VAL A 103 -13.98 3.23 -4.86
N THR A 104 -14.44 3.02 -6.09
CA THR A 104 -15.41 1.96 -6.43
C THR A 104 -14.76 0.62 -6.76
N LEU A 105 -13.47 0.65 -7.14
CA LEU A 105 -12.70 -0.54 -7.46
C LEU A 105 -11.22 -0.33 -7.12
N ALA A 106 -10.73 -1.10 -6.16
CA ALA A 106 -9.30 -1.23 -5.88
C ALA A 106 -8.78 -2.56 -6.42
N GLN A 107 -7.63 -2.54 -7.10
CA GLN A 107 -6.95 -3.72 -7.61
C GLN A 107 -5.53 -3.79 -7.08
N PHE A 108 -5.03 -4.98 -6.80
CA PHE A 108 -3.64 -5.21 -6.43
C PHE A 108 -3.13 -6.42 -7.19
N LEU A 109 -1.82 -6.45 -7.40
CA LEU A 109 -1.17 -7.59 -8.04
C LEU A 109 -0.98 -8.70 -7.00
N VAL A 110 -1.26 -9.93 -7.41
CA VAL A 110 -0.94 -11.14 -6.65
C VAL A 110 0.08 -11.91 -7.46
N SER A 111 1.20 -12.27 -6.83
CA SER A 111 2.17 -13.15 -7.48
C SER A 111 1.51 -14.49 -7.81
N VAL A 112 1.82 -15.07 -8.97
CA VAL A 112 1.24 -16.34 -9.42
C VAL A 112 1.52 -17.47 -8.42
N ASP A 113 2.68 -17.41 -7.76
CA ASP A 113 3.13 -18.38 -6.75
C ASP A 113 3.03 -17.84 -5.31
N GLY A 114 2.70 -16.55 -5.15
CA GLY A 114 2.60 -15.90 -3.86
C GLY A 114 1.23 -16.08 -3.24
N ALA A 115 1.17 -16.80 -2.12
CA ALA A 115 0.01 -16.74 -1.26
C ALA A 115 -0.07 -15.33 -0.63
N VAL A 116 -1.10 -14.56 -0.99
CA VAL A 116 -1.48 -13.41 -0.18
C VAL A 116 -2.19 -13.95 1.06
N SER A 117 -1.78 -13.48 2.24
CA SER A 117 -2.39 -13.88 3.50
C SER A 117 -3.91 -13.63 3.43
N PRO A 118 -4.75 -14.67 3.53
CA PRO A 118 -6.21 -14.51 3.54
C PRO A 118 -6.66 -13.60 4.68
N ASP A 119 -5.96 -13.63 5.81
CA ASP A 119 -6.25 -12.82 6.99
C ASP A 119 -6.00 -11.33 6.71
N LEU A 120 -4.96 -11.01 5.94
CA LEU A 120 -4.65 -9.63 5.54
C LEU A 120 -5.71 -9.08 4.56
N LEU A 121 -6.22 -9.93 3.67
CA LEU A 121 -7.32 -9.54 2.76
C LEU A 121 -8.64 -9.38 3.52
N ALA A 122 -8.90 -10.26 4.49
CA ALA A 122 -10.09 -10.19 5.32
C ALA A 122 -10.11 -8.93 6.19
N ALA A 123 -8.95 -8.47 6.69
CA ALA A 123 -8.84 -7.23 7.45
C ALA A 123 -9.29 -5.98 6.68
N ALA A 124 -9.29 -6.03 5.35
CA ALA A 124 -9.71 -4.94 4.48
C ALA A 124 -11.01 -5.23 3.70
N ASP A 125 -11.75 -6.28 4.06
CA ASP A 125 -12.95 -6.76 3.33
C ASP A 125 -12.72 -6.93 1.81
N ILE A 126 -11.48 -7.25 1.42
CA ILE A 126 -11.10 -7.35 0.01
C ILE A 126 -11.59 -8.67 -0.58
N LEU A 127 -12.48 -8.58 -1.57
CA LEU A 127 -13.00 -9.72 -2.31
C LEU A 127 -12.18 -9.99 -3.58
N ARG A 128 -11.82 -11.25 -3.81
CA ARG A 128 -11.21 -11.67 -5.08
C ARG A 128 -12.25 -11.64 -6.20
N LEU A 129 -12.05 -10.77 -7.19
CA LEU A 129 -12.97 -10.60 -8.33
C LEU A 129 -12.79 -11.66 -9.43
N ALA A 130 -11.55 -12.01 -9.79
CA ALA A 130 -11.26 -13.00 -10.82
C ALA A 130 -9.89 -13.66 -10.63
N ARG A 131 -9.72 -14.85 -11.22
CA ARG A 131 -8.41 -15.50 -11.43
C ARG A 131 -8.20 -15.64 -12.93
N LEU A 132 -7.17 -14.99 -13.46
CA LEU A 132 -6.78 -15.16 -14.85
C LEU A 132 -6.10 -16.53 -14.99
N ALA A 133 -6.57 -17.32 -15.96
CA ALA A 133 -6.12 -18.67 -16.26
C ALA A 133 -5.06 -18.68 -17.37
#